data_AF-A0A7Y9XF98-F1
#
_entry.id   AF-A0A7Y9XF98-F1
#
_cell.length_a   1.000
_cell.length_b   1.000
_cell.length_c   1.000
_cell.angle_alpha   90.00
_cell.angle_beta   90.00
_cell.angle_gamma   90.00
#
_symmetry.space_group_name_H-M   'P 1'
#
loop_
_entity.id
_entity.type
_entity.pdbx_description
1 polymer ?
#
loop_
_entity_poly.entity_id
_entity_poly.type
_entity_poly.pdbx_seq_one_letter_code
_entity_poly.pdbx_strand_id
1 'polypeptide(L)' 'MRRRHITEEDVLATLRRPLEEKHDFENNSYKLYGHTGDGRKIYVAVKDTTWGTQDPVIKTVVEVS' A
#
# COMPACT_ATOMS: atom_id res chain seq x y z
N MET A 1 7.85 5.82 20.07
CA MET A 1 7.56 5.99 18.63
C MET A 1 6.15 6.55 18.48
N ARG A 2 5.98 7.79 18.02
CA ARG A 2 4.64 8.32 17.71
C ARG A 2 4.15 7.56 16.47
N ARG A 3 3.13 6.71 16.60
CA ARG A 3 2.36 6.20 15.45
C ARG A 3 1.76 7.41 14.76
N ARG A 4 2.39 7.89 13.68
CA ARG A 4 1.78 8.90 12.82
C ARG A 4 0.64 8.19 12.09
N HIS A 5 -0.54 8.80 12.12
CA HIS A 5 -1.73 8.23 11.52
C HIS A 5 -1.56 8.28 10.00
N ILE A 6 -1.67 7.13 9.33
CA ILE A 6 -1.73 7.07 7.86
C ILE A 6 -3.19 7.25 7.49
N THR A 7 -3.49 8.27 6.71
CA THR A 7 -4.86 8.59 6.31
C THR A 7 -5.24 7.87 5.01
N GLU A 8 -6.52 7.81 4.68
CA GLU A 8 -6.97 7.30 3.38
C GLU A 8 -6.41 8.14 2.21
N GLU A 9 -6.29 9.46 2.41
CA GLU A 9 -5.69 10.36 1.43
C GLU A 9 -4.22 10.01 1.15
N ASP A 10 -3.45 9.65 2.19
CA ASP A 10 -2.07 9.20 2.04
C ASP A 10 -1.97 7.93 1.19
N VAL A 11 -2.91 7.00 1.39
CA VAL A 11 -3.01 5.75 0.61
C VAL A 11 -3.36 6.06 -0.85
N LEU A 12 -4.40 6.87 -1.08
CA LEU A 12 -4.81 7.26 -2.43
C LEU A 12 -3.72 8.03 -3.18
N ALA A 13 -3.02 8.94 -2.51
CA ALA A 13 -1.90 9.68 -3.09
C ALA A 13 -0.76 8.73 -3.51
N THR A 14 -0.51 7.69 -2.70
CA THR A 14 0.48 6.66 -3.00
C THR A 14 0.06 5.85 -4.23
N LEU A 15 -1.20 5.38 -4.27
CA LEU A 15 -1.74 4.55 -5.35
C LEU A 15 -1.85 5.28 -6.70
N ARG A 16 -1.86 6.63 -6.70
CA ARG A 16 -1.90 7.45 -7.93
C ARG A 16 -0.55 7.59 -8.65
N ARG A 17 0.53 7.07 -8.06
CA ARG A 17 1.90 7.15 -8.59
C ARG A 17 2.35 5.79 -9.11
N PRO A 18 3.43 5.70 -9.91
CA PRO A 18 4.08 4.42 -10.20
C PRO A 18 4.48 3.73 -8.90
N LEU A 19 4.00 2.51 -8.69
CA LEU A 19 4.25 1.71 -7.49
C LEU A 19 5.30 0.65 -7.80
N GLU A 20 6.15 0.36 -6.82
CA GLU A 20 6.92 -0.88 -6.84
C GLU A 20 6.05 -1.98 -6.27
N GLU A 21 5.77 -3.00 -7.09
CA GLU A 21 4.98 -4.16 -6.71
C GLU A 21 5.90 -5.32 -6.30
N LYS A 22 5.61 -5.92 -5.15
CA LYS A 22 6.25 -7.15 -4.70
C LYS A 22 5.21 -8.19 -4.30
N HIS A 23 5.23 -9.34 -4.97
CA HIS A 23 4.38 -10.46 -4.60
C HIS A 23 4.90 -11.14 -3.32
N ASP A 24 4.01 -11.32 -2.35
CA ASP A 24 4.16 -12.14 -1.16
C ASP A 24 3.28 -13.40 -1.30
N PHE A 25 3.85 -14.44 -1.90
CA PHE A 25 3.18 -15.71 -2.18
C PHE A 25 2.75 -16.45 -0.91
N GLU A 26 3.49 -16.28 0.20
CA GLU A 26 3.17 -16.93 1.47
C GLU A 26 1.84 -16.40 2.06
N ASN A 27 1.55 -15.12 1.82
CA ASN A 27 0.35 -14.46 2.32
C ASN A 27 -0.75 -14.27 1.26
N ASN A 28 -0.54 -14.78 0.04
CA ASN A 28 -1.38 -14.53 -1.13
C ASN A 28 -1.73 -13.04 -1.27
N SER A 29 -0.71 -12.20 -1.34
CA SER A 29 -0.86 -10.75 -1.37
C SER A 29 0.23 -10.04 -2.17
N TYR A 30 -0.08 -8.85 -2.70
CA TYR A 30 0.89 -7.93 -3.25
C TYR A 30 1.19 -6.82 -2.25
N LYS A 31 2.45 -6.41 -2.18
CA LYS A 31 2.88 -5.20 -1.47
C LYS A 31 3.17 -4.13 -2.51
N LEU A 32 2.45 -3.01 -2.40
CA LEU A 32 2.61 -1.85 -3.25
C LEU A 32 3.36 -0.78 -2.47
N TYR A 33 4.61 -0.54 -2.84
CA TYR A 33 5.43 0.48 -2.21
C TYR A 33 5.30 1.79 -2.96
N GLY A 34 5.17 2.88 -2.22
CA GLY A 34 5.21 4.21 -2.79
C GLY A 34 5.37 5.28 -1.72
N HIS A 35 5.15 6.53 -2.13
CA HIS A 35 5.34 7.70 -1.29
C HIS A 35 4.06 8.52 -1.17
N THR A 36 3.73 8.91 0.05
CA THR A 36 2.66 9.84 0.38
C THR A 36 2.98 11.25 -0.15
N GLY A 37 1.99 12.14 -0.11
CA GLY A 37 2.14 13.54 -0.54
C GLY A 37 3.19 14.31 0.27
N ASP A 38 3.40 13.96 1.54
CA ASP A 38 4.40 14.54 2.43
C ASP A 38 5.76 13.83 2.40
N GLY A 39 5.95 12.89 1.45
CA GLY A 39 7.24 12.25 1.19
C GLY A 39 7.57 11.03 2.06
N ARG A 40 6.65 10.59 2.93
CA ARG A 40 6.82 9.34 3.69
C ARG A 40 6.70 8.15 2.75
N LYS A 41 7.57 7.15 2.92
CA LYS A 41 7.43 5.88 2.22
C LYS A 41 6.44 5.01 2.97
N ILE A 42 5.46 4.45 2.26
CA ILE A 42 4.53 3.47 2.80
C ILE A 42 4.48 2.24 1.91
N TYR A 43 4.00 1.12 2.43
CA TYR A 43 3.52 0.02 1.61
C TYR A 43 2.05 -0.29 1.92
N VAL A 44 1.32 -0.67 0.88
CA VAL A 44 -0.06 -1.14 0.95
C VAL A 44 -0.07 -2.62 0.60
N ALA A 45 -0.56 -3.46 1.51
CA ALA A 45 -0.76 -4.88 1.26
C ALA A 45 -2.16 -5.11 0.69
N VAL A 46 -2.23 -5.66 -0.53
CA VAL A 46 -3.47 -5.97 -1.25
C VAL A 46 -3.59 -7.48 -1.41
N LYS A 47 -4.78 -8.04 -1.23
CA LYS A 47 -4.99 -9.49 -1.42
C LYS A 47 -4.82 -9.86 -2.90
N ASP A 48 -4.07 -10.93 -3.17
CA ASP A 48 -3.75 -11.38 -4.54
C ASP A 48 -5.02 -11.72 -5.34
N THR A 49 -6.02 -12.32 -4.68
CA THR A 49 -7.33 -12.63 -5.31
C THR A 49 -8.13 -11.42 -5.76
N THR A 50 -7.66 -10.20 -5.48
CA THR A 50 -8.30 -8.94 -5.87
C THR A 50 -7.43 -8.13 -6.84
N TRP A 51 -6.37 -8.73 -7.37
CA TRP A 51 -5.55 -8.10 -8.38
C TRP A 51 -6.27 -8.06 -9.72
N GLY A 52 -6.34 -6.87 -10.34
CA GLY A 52 -7.06 -6.66 -11.61
C GLY A 52 -8.59 -6.60 -11.50
N THR A 53 -9.15 -6.63 -10.28
CA THR A 53 -10.57 -6.33 -10.06
C THR A 53 -10.77 -4.82 -9.88
N GLN A 54 -12.00 -4.34 -10.09
CA GLN A 54 -12.33 -2.94 -9.83
C GLN A 54 -12.27 -2.61 -8.33
N ASP A 55 -12.39 -3.63 -7.45
CA ASP A 55 -12.45 -3.49 -6.00
C ASP A 55 -11.30 -4.25 -5.31
N PRO A 56 -10.05 -3.73 -5.33
CA PRO A 56 -8.94 -4.31 -4.59
C PRO A 56 -9.17 -4.20 -3.08
N VAL A 57 -8.96 -5.30 -2.35
CA VAL A 57 -9.11 -5.30 -0.89
C VAL A 57 -7.77 -5.02 -0.23
N ILE A 58 -7.65 -3.84 0.37
CA ILE A 58 -6.50 -3.43 1.17
C ILE A 58 -6.56 -4.14 2.52
N LYS A 59 -5.53 -4.94 2.82
CA LYS A 59 -5.40 -5.63 4.11
C LYS A 59 -4.76 -4.74 5.17
N THR A 60 -3.72 -4.01 4.77
CA THR A 60 -2.84 -3.30 5.70
C THR A 60 -2.10 -2.18 4.98
N VAL A 61 -1.83 -1.12 5.73
CA VAL A 61 -0.97 -0.01 5.29
C VAL A 61 0.08 0.25 6.36
N VAL A 62 1.35 0.35 5.96
CA VAL A 62 2.47 0.52 6.89
C VAL A 62 3.45 1.55 6.37
N GLU A 63 3.90 2.44 7.25
CA GLU A 63 5.01 3.36 6.99
C GLU A 63 6.35 2.60 7.05
N VAL A 64 7.17 2.79 6.02
CA VAL A 64 8.48 2.15 5.87
C VAL A 64 9.54 3.24 6.02
N SER A 65 10.44 3.07 7.00
CA SER A 65 11.56 3.97 7.27
C SER A 65 12.72 3.76 6.30
#